data_AF-A0A0W8CNK4-F1
#
_entry.id   AF-A0A0W8CNK4-F1
#
_cell.length_a   1.000
_cell.length_b   1.000
_cell.length_c   1.000
_cell.angle_alpha   90.00
_cell.angle_beta   90.00
_cell.angle_gamma   90.00
#
_symmetry.space_group_name_H-M   'P 1'
#
loop_
_entity.id
_entity.type
_entity.pdbx_description
1 polymer ?
#
loop_
_entity_poly.entity_id
_entity_poly.type
_entity_poly.pdbx_seq_one_letter_code
_entity_poly.pdbx_strand_id
1 'polypeptide(L)'
;MEASSFELLLSLIRPTLARDEIKSTNQTGTDPIEPENMLQMTLSWLAGGNYMTIRGLAGMSPSGIYGCMHAVMDAICHCPELRIHSPTESQERIHDLPRALQTSAKMAF
;
A
#
# COMPACT_ATOMS: atom_id res chain seq x y z
N MET A 1 -0.79 -5.50 -11.82
CA MET A 1 0.42 -5.15 -11.03
C MET A 1 1.39 -6.29 -11.21
N GLU A 2 2.63 -6.00 -11.59
CA GLU A 2 3.67 -7.01 -11.67
C GLU A 2 4.05 -7.51 -10.27
N ALA A 3 4.36 -8.79 -10.14
CA ALA A 3 4.73 -9.39 -8.85
C ALA A 3 5.95 -8.68 -8.24
N SER A 4 6.94 -8.32 -9.06
CA SER A 4 8.13 -7.60 -8.62
C SER A 4 7.81 -6.22 -8.02
N SER A 5 6.82 -5.50 -8.54
CA SER A 5 6.39 -4.23 -7.98
C SER A 5 5.70 -4.39 -6.64
N PHE A 6 4.93 -5.47 -6.46
CA PHE A 6 4.31 -5.80 -5.19
C PHE A 6 5.35 -6.13 -4.12
N GLU A 7 6.31 -7.01 -4.46
CA GLU A 7 7.39 -7.39 -3.54
C GLU A 7 8.25 -6.19 -3.15
N LEU A 8 8.56 -5.30 -4.10
CA LEU A 8 9.28 -4.07 -3.82
C LEU A 8 8.50 -3.18 -2.84
N LEU A 9 7.22 -2.93 -3.12
CA LEU A 9 6.37 -2.13 -2.24
C LEU A 9 6.27 -2.75 -0.84
N LEU A 10 6.04 -4.06 -0.77
CA LEU A 10 5.99 -4.80 0.48
C LEU A 10 7.30 -4.65 1.26
N SER A 11 8.46 -4.80 0.61
CA SER A 11 9.76 -4.68 1.27
C SER A 11 9.98 -3.31 1.93
N LEU A 12 9.41 -2.25 1.36
CA LEU A 12 9.52 -0.89 1.88
C LEU A 12 8.64 -0.66 3.12
N ILE A 13 7.41 -1.19 3.12
CA ILE A 13 6.42 -0.90 4.16
C ILE A 13 6.32 -1.98 5.24
N ARG A 14 6.83 -3.20 4.99
CA ARG A 14 6.81 -4.33 5.93
C ARG A 14 7.38 -3.99 7.31
N PRO A 15 8.49 -3.22 7.45
CA PRO A 15 9.01 -2.84 8.76
C PRO A 15 8.00 -2.03 9.60
N THR A 16 7.12 -1.27 8.95
CA THR A 16 6.09 -0.45 9.61
C THR A 16 4.81 -1.23 9.89
N LEU A 17 4.54 -2.28 9.10
CA LEU A 17 3.37 -3.16 9.25
C LEU A 17 3.60 -4.32 10.21
N ALA A 18 4.87 -4.61 10.58
CA ALA A 18 5.21 -5.61 11.57
C ALA A 18 4.54 -5.28 12.90
N ARG A 19 3.40 -5.92 13.14
CA ARG A 19 2.60 -5.73 14.35
C ARG A 19 3.21 -6.56 15.46
N ASP A 20 3.20 -6.02 16.68
CA ASP A 20 3.67 -6.71 17.87
C ASP A 20 2.83 -7.99 18.09
N GLU A 21 3.41 -9.14 17.73
CA GLU A 21 2.75 -10.48 17.69
C GLU A 21 2.10 -10.83 19.03
N ILE A 22 2.72 -10.38 20.12
CA ILE A 22 2.27 -10.60 21.49
C ILE A 22 0.93 -9.88 21.74
N LYS A 23 0.77 -8.66 21.22
CA LYS A 23 -0.44 -7.85 21.43
C LYS A 23 -1.60 -8.31 20.55
N SER A 24 -1.31 -8.80 19.35
CA SER A 24 -2.31 -9.34 18.40
C SER A 24 -2.90 -10.67 18.88
N THR A 25 -2.04 -11.59 19.32
CA THR A 25 -2.45 -12.92 19.81
C THR A 25 -3.30 -12.81 21.07
N ASN A 26 -2.90 -11.94 22.01
CA ASN A 26 -3.61 -11.73 23.28
C ASN A 26 -4.99 -11.08 23.13
N GLN A 27 -5.29 -10.41 22.00
CA GLN A 27 -6.58 -9.75 21.77
C GLN A 27 -7.58 -10.58 20.97
N THR A 28 -7.10 -11.46 20.09
CA THR A 28 -7.97 -12.11 19.08
C THR A 28 -7.96 -13.63 19.15
N GLY A 29 -6.93 -14.25 19.76
CA GLY A 29 -6.78 -15.70 19.80
C GLY A 29 -6.52 -16.35 18.43
N THR A 30 -6.25 -15.53 17.41
CA THR A 30 -5.95 -15.90 16.03
C THR A 30 -4.58 -15.36 15.64
N ASP A 31 -3.92 -16.05 14.71
CA ASP A 31 -2.63 -15.63 14.18
C ASP A 31 -2.70 -14.20 13.62
N PRO A 32 -1.66 -13.38 13.81
CA PRO A 32 -1.60 -12.05 13.23
C PRO A 32 -1.77 -12.13 11.71
N ILE A 33 -2.48 -11.17 11.13
CA ILE A 33 -2.56 -11.08 9.68
C ILE A 33 -1.20 -10.69 9.11
N GLU A 34 -0.71 -11.49 8.17
CA GLU A 34 0.56 -11.23 7.48
C GLU A 34 0.51 -9.88 6.73
N PRO A 35 1.60 -9.07 6.76
CA PRO A 35 1.69 -7.80 6.04
C PRO A 35 1.35 -7.89 4.54
N GLU A 36 1.69 -9.01 3.92
CA GLU A 36 1.36 -9.39 2.54
C GLU A 36 -0.15 -9.30 2.29
N ASN A 37 -0.92 -9.93 3.18
CA ASN A 37 -2.37 -9.99 3.08
C ASN A 37 -2.99 -8.61 3.34
N MET A 38 -2.44 -7.86 4.32
CA MET A 38 -2.87 -6.47 4.58
C MET A 38 -2.70 -5.60 3.34
N LEU A 39 -1.52 -5.66 2.71
CA LEU A 39 -1.20 -4.90 1.51
C LEU A 39 -2.08 -5.32 0.32
N GLN A 40 -2.20 -6.62 0.07
CA GLN A 40 -3.01 -7.16 -1.04
C GLN A 40 -4.48 -6.74 -0.94
N MET A 41 -5.08 -6.82 0.26
CA MET A 41 -6.45 -6.37 0.47
C MET A 41 -6.62 -4.87 0.27
N THR A 42 -5.67 -4.08 0.78
CA THR A 42 -5.72 -2.61 0.66
C THR A 42 -5.62 -2.18 -0.80
N LEU A 43 -4.68 -2.77 -1.57
CA LEU A 43 -4.56 -2.51 -3.00
C LEU A 43 -5.80 -2.96 -3.77
N SER A 44 -6.38 -4.11 -3.42
CA SER A 44 -7.63 -4.58 -4.01
C SER A 44 -8.77 -3.60 -3.78
N TRP A 45 -8.86 -3.01 -2.58
CA TRP A 45 -9.86 -2.01 -2.24
C TRP A 45 -9.62 -0.68 -2.98
N LEU A 46 -8.38 -0.19 -3.04
CA LEU A 46 -8.01 1.02 -3.78
C LEU A 46 -8.27 0.89 -5.29
N ALA A 47 -8.15 -0.32 -5.83
CA ALA A 47 -8.51 -0.63 -7.21
C ALA A 47 -10.03 -0.71 -7.46
N GLY A 48 -10.86 -0.45 -6.45
CA GLY A 48 -12.32 -0.51 -6.54
C GLY A 48 -12.92 -1.90 -6.26
N GLY A 49 -12.16 -2.81 -5.63
CA GLY A 49 -12.62 -4.15 -5.28
C GLY A 49 -13.81 -4.15 -4.31
N ASN A 50 -14.66 -5.17 -4.42
CA ASN A 50 -15.87 -5.29 -3.61
C ASN A 50 -15.52 -5.53 -2.12
N TYR A 51 -15.96 -4.60 -1.26
CA TYR A 51 -15.71 -4.67 0.19
C TYR A 51 -16.17 -5.99 0.83
N MET A 52 -17.35 -6.50 0.48
CA MET A 52 -17.88 -7.73 1.06
C MET A 52 -17.05 -8.95 0.67
N THR A 53 -16.49 -8.95 -0.54
CA THR A 53 -15.60 -10.01 -1.02
C THR A 53 -14.26 -9.96 -0.31
N ILE A 54 -13.64 -8.77 -0.24
CA ILE A 54 -12.38 -8.57 0.49
C ILE A 54 -12.56 -8.97 1.97
N ARG A 55 -13.68 -8.57 2.58
CA ARG A 55 -14.02 -8.93 3.95
C ARG A 55 -14.23 -10.43 4.16
N GLY A 56 -14.95 -11.08 3.24
CA GLY A 56 -15.21 -12.52 3.32
C GLY A 56 -13.91 -13.33 3.27
N LEU A 57 -12.98 -12.92 2.40
CA LEU A 57 -11.66 -13.57 2.28
C LEU A 57 -10.75 -13.30 3.49
N ALA A 58 -10.83 -12.10 4.07
CA ALA A 58 -10.01 -11.72 5.21
C ALA A 58 -10.40 -12.40 6.54
N GLY A 59 -11.65 -12.87 6.66
CA GLY A 59 -12.16 -13.43 7.92
C GLY A 59 -12.24 -12.42 9.08
N MET A 60 -12.14 -11.11 8.80
CA MET A 60 -12.04 -10.07 9.82
C MET A 60 -13.37 -9.34 10.09
N SER A 61 -13.43 -8.70 11.27
CA SER A 61 -14.47 -7.73 11.58
C SER A 61 -14.38 -6.51 10.65
N PRO A 62 -15.47 -5.75 10.45
CA PRO A 62 -15.41 -4.50 9.69
C PRO A 62 -14.34 -3.53 10.21
N SER A 63 -14.19 -3.42 11.53
CA SER A 63 -13.18 -2.58 12.17
C SER A 63 -11.75 -3.09 11.94
N GLY A 64 -11.54 -4.41 11.93
CA GLY A 64 -10.24 -5.01 11.62
C GLY A 64 -9.78 -4.70 10.19
N ILE A 65 -10.71 -4.70 9.24
CA ILE A 65 -10.43 -4.37 7.84
C ILE A 65 -10.02 -2.91 7.69
N TYR A 66 -10.83 -1.98 8.20
CA TYR A 66 -10.47 -0.56 8.14
C TYR A 66 -9.18 -0.28 8.90
N GLY A 67 -8.93 -0.95 10.03
CA GLY A 67 -7.66 -0.86 10.75
C GLY A 67 -6.47 -1.30 9.90
N CYS A 68 -6.59 -2.39 9.13
CA CYS A 68 -5.54 -2.83 8.22
C CYS A 68 -5.33 -1.84 7.07
N MET A 69 -6.41 -1.35 6.47
CA MET A 69 -6.33 -0.35 5.39
C MET A 69 -5.65 0.93 5.87
N HIS A 70 -6.02 1.43 7.06
CA HIS A 70 -5.37 2.59 7.66
C HIS A 70 -3.88 2.33 7.92
N ALA A 71 -3.52 1.19 8.52
CA ALA A 71 -2.12 0.86 8.78
C ALA A 71 -1.28 0.81 7.49
N VAL A 72 -1.81 0.21 6.41
CA VAL A 72 -1.13 0.16 5.10
C VAL A 72 -1.01 1.54 4.48
N MET A 73 -2.08 2.33 4.48
CA MET A 73 -2.05 3.69 3.93
C MET A 73 -1.09 4.59 4.70
N ASP A 74 -1.07 4.50 6.03
CA ASP A 74 -0.14 5.24 6.86
C ASP A 74 1.31 4.81 6.57
N ALA A 75 1.58 3.51 6.45
CA ALA A 75 2.92 3.03 6.11
C ALA A 75 3.39 3.54 4.73
N ILE A 76 2.51 3.57 3.74
CA ILE A 76 2.81 4.12 2.40
C ILE A 76 3.08 5.63 2.50
N CYS A 77 2.21 6.39 3.17
CA CYS A 77 2.31 7.85 3.27
C CYS A 77 3.55 8.31 4.05
N HIS A 78 4.02 7.52 5.02
CA HIS A 78 5.18 7.85 5.84
C HIS A 78 6.50 7.27 5.29
N CYS A 79 6.47 6.45 4.24
CA CYS A 79 7.65 5.89 3.59
C CYS A 79 8.33 6.97 2.72
N PRO A 80 9.55 7.44 3.07
CA PRO A 80 10.25 8.49 2.33
C PRO A 80 10.53 8.11 0.87
N GLU A 81 10.80 6.83 0.60
CA GLU A 81 11.10 6.29 -0.72
C GLU A 81 9.89 6.35 -1.66
N LEU A 82 8.67 6.32 -1.10
CA LEU A 82 7.41 6.41 -1.85
C LEU A 82 6.88 7.84 -1.94
N ARG A 83 7.60 8.83 -1.39
CA ARG A 83 7.16 10.21 -1.37
C ARG A 83 7.05 10.75 -2.80
N ILE A 84 5.84 11.15 -3.17
CA ILE A 84 5.61 11.82 -4.44
C ILE A 84 6.16 13.24 -4.35
N HIS A 85 7.20 13.51 -5.12
CA HIS A 85 7.81 14.83 -5.22
C HIS A 85 7.19 15.63 -6.36
N SER A 86 6.96 16.93 -6.13
CA SER A 86 6.52 17.80 -7.21
C SER A 86 7.66 17.98 -8.21
N PRO A 87 7.41 17.93 -9.53
CA PRO A 87 8.42 18.29 -10.53
C PRO A 87 8.97 19.70 -10.34
N THR A 88 8.20 20.60 -9.71
CA THR A 88 8.59 21.98 -9.41
C THR A 88 9.42 22.14 -8.14
N GLU A 89 9.64 21.07 -7.37
CA GLU A 89 10.34 21.11 -6.09
C GLU A 89 11.87 21.32 -6.25
N SER A 90 12.40 21.21 -7.48
CA SER A 90 13.81 21.48 -7.79
C SER A 90 13.96 21.84 -9.27
N GLN A 91 14.88 22.76 -9.61
CA GLN A 91 15.10 23.14 -11.00
C GLN A 91 15.53 21.97 -11.90
N GLU A 92 16.29 21.00 -11.38
CA GLU A 92 16.67 19.78 -12.10
C GLU A 92 15.44 18.97 -12.55
N ARG A 93 14.45 18.77 -11.66
CA ARG A 93 13.20 18.06 -11.99
C ARG A 93 12.27 18.83 -12.92
N ILE A 94 12.33 20.17 -12.93
CA ILE A 94 11.59 20.99 -13.91
C ILE A 94 12.11 20.72 -15.32
N HIS A 95 13.42 20.51 -15.49
CA HIS A 95 14.01 20.17 -16.78
C HIS A 95 13.64 18.76 -17.27
N ASP A 96 13.34 17.82 -16.36
CA ASP A 96 12.88 16.47 -16.70
C ASP A 96 11.35 16.37 -16.94
N LEU A 97 10.58 17.36 -16.49
CA LEU A 97 9.11 17.41 -16.65
C LEU A 97 8.62 17.27 -18.10
N PRO A 98 9.23 17.90 -19.13
CA PRO A 98 8.80 17.73 -20.52
C PRO A 98 8.95 16.29 -21.00
N ARG A 99 9.94 15.54 -20.50
CA ARG A 99 10.19 14.15 -20.87
C ARG A 99 9.19 13.20 -20.20
N ALA A 100 8.87 13.44 -18.93
CA ALA A 100 7.88 12.66 -18.20
C ALA A 100 6.48 12.76 -18.83
N LEU A 101 6.05 13.97 -19.22
CA LEU A 101 4.74 14.19 -19.84
C LEU A 101 4.63 13.56 -21.24
N GLN A 102 5.70 13.60 -22.04
CA GLN A 102 5.74 12.95 -23.36
C GLN A 102 5.67 11.41 -23.27
N THR A 103 6.19 10.84 -22.18
CA THR A 103 6.18 9.38 -21.98
C THR A 103 4.78 8.90 -21.57
N SER A 104 4.10 9.62 -20.67
CA SER A 104 2.70 9.34 -20.32
C SER A 104 1.73 9.52 -21.49
N ALA A 105 1.97 10.51 -22.37
CA ALA A 105 1.17 10.68 -23.58
C ALA A 105 1.34 9.53 -24.59
N LYS A 106 2.54 8.94 -24.68
CA LYS A 106 2.82 7.78 -25.57
C LYS A 106 2.26 6.45 -25.07
N MET A 107 1.95 6.32 -23.78
CA MET A 107 1.31 5.12 -23.22
C MET A 107 -0.23 5.21 -23.22
N ALA A 108 -0.79 6.39 -23.53
CA ALA A 108 -2.22 6.62 -23.58
C ALA A 108 -2.83 6.51 -25.00
N PHE A 109 -2.02 6.18 -26.02
CA PHE A 109 -2.43 5.95 -27.40
C PHE A 109 -1.83 4.67 -27.97
#